data_AF-A0A965YQ93-F1
#
_entry.id   AF-A0A965YQ93-F1
#
_cell.length_a   1.000
_cell.length_b   1.000
_cell.length_c   1.000
_cell.angle_alpha   90.00
_cell.angle_beta   90.00
_cell.angle_gamma   90.00
#
_symmetry.space_group_name_H-M   'P 1'
#
loop_
_entity.id
_entity.type
_entity.pdbx_description
1 polymer ?
#
loop_
_entity_poly.entity_id
_entity_poly.type
_entity_poly.pdbx_seq_one_letter_code
_entity_poly.pdbx_strand_id
1 'polypeptide(L)'
;MENKKIFDLVQAMGEESVDTVLSEVLPNVVQTYGEVVVPEVVATVAGELVGAICPRLNNIRLSYKQNRLERNVDIMIRQLVENNQRLSERISVLESSVEGRKLLSNAGEMMLDNIVDEIQPEKVTYSVNGYINLLNTENANFDMALSFFKTLAELNDIDIRVLKNYDWKHPVEEPITPFNSEYDNAQLRFIKEKMVRLGLLRSKNQELFDKNQESVVDYLEKSYKDSSSRKPKGVKIPKFKKIASSDSFKMTTLGYSLLELISEQCDMNNLSIPDEESVIEE
;
A
#
# COMPACT_ATOMS: atom_id res chain seq x y z
N MET A 1 32.60 -4.35 4.12
CA MET A 1 31.31 -4.07 4.77
C MET A 1 31.41 -4.73 6.13
N GLU A 2 31.37 -3.94 7.21
CA GLU A 2 31.34 -4.53 8.55
C GLU A 2 29.97 -5.19 8.79
N ASN A 3 29.96 -6.25 9.58
CA ASN A 3 28.72 -6.88 10.02
C ASN A 3 28.48 -6.52 11.49
N LYS A 4 27.23 -6.28 11.86
CA LYS A 4 26.81 -5.96 13.23
C LYS A 4 25.60 -6.80 13.62
N LYS A 5 25.41 -7.00 14.93
CA LYS A 5 24.17 -7.57 15.47
C LYS A 5 23.14 -6.46 15.61
N ILE A 6 21.88 -6.78 15.31
CA ILE A 6 20.76 -5.83 15.39
C ILE A 6 20.61 -5.31 16.83
N PHE A 7 20.74 -6.21 17.81
CA PHE A 7 20.49 -5.89 19.22
C PHE A 7 21.59 -5.03 19.86
N ASP A 8 22.85 -5.25 19.48
CA ASP A 8 23.98 -4.43 19.96
C ASP A 8 23.76 -2.95 19.62
N LEU A 9 23.13 -2.66 18.47
CA LEU A 9 22.80 -1.30 18.04
C LEU A 9 21.66 -0.70 18.86
N VAL A 10 20.64 -1.49 19.20
CA VAL A 10 19.54 -1.05 20.07
C VAL A 10 20.06 -0.75 21.48
N GLN A 11 20.90 -1.63 22.05
CA GLN A 11 21.51 -1.41 23.36
C GLN A 11 22.42 -0.17 23.39
N ALA A 12 23.13 0.10 22.30
CA ALA A 12 23.96 1.30 22.18
C ALA A 12 23.17 2.62 22.23
N MET A 13 21.84 2.59 22.03
CA MET A 13 20.96 3.77 22.18
C MET A 13 20.77 4.21 23.64
N GLY A 14 21.25 3.44 24.62
CA GLY A 14 21.84 4.03 25.83
C GLY A 14 20.89 4.39 26.98
N GLU A 15 19.73 3.76 27.11
CA GLU A 15 18.95 3.86 28.35
C GLU A 15 18.73 2.48 29.00
N GLU A 16 19.01 2.36 30.30
CA GLU A 16 18.73 1.16 31.11
C GLU A 16 17.23 0.75 31.06
N SER A 17 16.37 1.74 30.80
CA SER A 17 14.93 1.59 30.55
C SER A 17 14.64 0.78 29.27
N VAL A 18 15.46 0.91 28.22
CA VAL A 18 15.25 0.25 26.93
C VAL A 18 15.50 -1.25 27.03
N ASP A 19 16.59 -1.65 27.68
CA ASP A 19 16.95 -3.07 27.83
C ASP A 19 15.90 -3.84 28.65
N THR A 20 15.39 -3.20 29.71
CA THR A 20 14.29 -3.74 30.52
C THR A 20 13.00 -3.89 29.72
N VAL A 21 12.58 -2.84 29.01
CA VAL A 21 11.35 -2.85 28.19
C VAL A 21 11.42 -3.88 27.07
N LEU A 22 12.58 -3.98 26.41
CA LEU A 22 12.79 -4.89 25.28
C LEU A 22 12.77 -6.36 25.74
N SER A 23 13.39 -6.64 26.89
CA SER A 23 13.41 -7.97 27.49
C SER A 23 12.06 -8.39 28.08
N GLU A 24 11.25 -7.45 28.57
CA GLU A 24 9.93 -7.75 29.15
C GLU A 24 8.80 -7.80 28.10
N VAL A 25 8.83 -6.91 27.09
CA VAL A 25 7.72 -6.74 26.14
C VAL A 25 7.96 -7.46 24.81
N LEU A 26 9.21 -7.59 24.37
CA LEU A 26 9.57 -8.27 23.11
C LEU A 26 10.57 -9.43 23.32
N PRO A 27 10.41 -10.30 24.35
CA PRO A 27 11.40 -11.32 24.70
C PRO A 27 11.77 -12.28 23.55
N ASN A 28 10.79 -12.69 22.74
CA ASN A 28 11.02 -13.59 21.60
C ASN A 28 11.84 -12.92 20.49
N VAL A 29 11.70 -11.60 20.32
CA VAL A 29 12.51 -10.84 19.37
C VAL A 29 13.97 -10.83 19.83
N VAL A 30 14.22 -10.57 21.11
CA VAL A 30 15.57 -10.63 21.70
C VAL A 30 16.18 -12.01 21.50
N GLN A 31 15.41 -13.06 21.83
CA GLN A 31 15.87 -14.44 21.74
C GLN A 31 16.16 -14.88 20.29
N THR A 32 15.32 -14.48 19.34
CA THR A 32 15.40 -14.94 17.94
C THR A 32 16.42 -14.14 17.13
N TYR A 33 16.47 -12.82 17.34
CA TYR A 33 17.24 -11.90 16.51
C TYR A 33 18.44 -11.26 17.22
N GLY A 34 18.61 -11.50 18.52
CA GLY A 34 19.69 -10.94 19.34
C GLY A 34 21.09 -11.23 18.80
N GLU A 35 21.28 -12.44 18.27
CA GLU A 35 22.56 -12.90 17.73
C GLU A 35 22.66 -12.84 16.20
N VAL A 36 21.59 -12.42 15.52
CA VAL A 36 21.55 -12.37 14.05
C VAL A 36 22.50 -11.28 13.55
N VAL A 37 23.49 -11.70 12.76
CA VAL A 37 24.53 -10.86 12.19
C VAL A 37 24.15 -10.51 10.75
N VAL A 38 23.98 -9.21 10.48
CA VAL A 38 23.67 -8.69 9.13
C VAL A 38 24.68 -7.60 8.77
N PRO A 39 24.73 -7.17 7.49
CA PRO A 39 25.53 -6.00 7.10
C PRO A 39 25.18 -4.78 7.95
N GLU A 40 26.18 -3.97 8.32
CA GLU A 40 26.04 -2.81 9.21
C GLU A 40 24.89 -1.88 8.83
N VAL A 41 24.76 -1.55 7.55
CA VAL A 41 23.70 -0.65 7.05
C VAL A 41 22.30 -1.19 7.34
N VAL A 42 22.08 -2.50 7.15
CA VAL A 42 20.79 -3.15 7.46
C VAL A 42 20.60 -3.26 8.97
N ALA A 43 21.68 -3.55 9.71
CA ALA A 43 21.64 -3.64 11.16
C ALA A 43 21.23 -2.29 11.79
N THR A 44 21.77 -1.18 11.28
CA THR A 44 21.44 0.18 11.72
C THR A 44 19.96 0.47 11.52
N VAL A 45 19.42 0.21 10.32
CA VAL A 45 17.98 0.43 10.06
C VAL A 45 17.10 -0.45 10.96
N ALA A 46 17.41 -1.74 11.08
CA ALA A 46 16.64 -2.63 11.95
C ALA A 46 16.72 -2.21 13.43
N GLY A 47 17.92 -1.81 13.90
CA GLY A 47 18.15 -1.32 15.26
C GLY A 47 17.41 -0.01 15.54
N GLU A 48 17.45 0.95 14.61
CA GLU A 48 16.71 2.21 14.71
C GLU A 48 15.20 1.97 14.78
N LEU A 49 14.66 1.09 13.93
CA LEU A 49 13.24 0.78 13.92
C LEU A 49 12.77 0.11 15.22
N VAL A 50 13.56 -0.84 15.75
CA VAL A 50 13.28 -1.48 17.05
C VAL A 50 13.39 -0.46 18.19
N GLY A 51 14.47 0.33 18.21
CA GLY A 51 14.71 1.37 19.21
C GLY A 51 13.62 2.44 19.21
N ALA A 52 13.09 2.82 18.05
CA ALA A 52 12.00 3.79 17.92
C ALA A 52 10.66 3.29 18.49
N ILE A 53 10.47 1.97 18.58
CA ILE A 53 9.29 1.38 19.21
C ILE A 53 9.44 1.38 20.73
N CYS A 54 10.64 1.14 21.29
CA CYS A 54 10.87 0.96 22.73
C CYS A 54 10.21 2.03 23.64
N PRO A 55 10.37 3.35 23.40
CA PRO A 55 9.69 4.38 24.19
C PRO A 55 8.15 4.29 24.18
N ARG A 56 7.56 3.80 23.09
CA ARG A 56 6.11 3.64 22.93
C ARG A 56 5.56 2.49 23.80
N LEU A 57 6.44 1.60 24.29
CA LEU A 57 6.05 0.37 25.00
C LEU A 57 5.99 0.52 26.51
N ASN A 58 6.56 1.60 27.05
CA ASN A 58 6.72 1.86 28.49
C ASN A 58 5.39 1.83 29.29
N ASN A 59 4.23 1.81 28.61
CA ASN A 59 2.89 1.78 29.20
C ASN A 59 2.02 0.55 28.82
N ILE A 60 2.55 -0.44 28.08
CA ILE A 60 1.73 -1.59 27.67
C ILE A 60 1.57 -2.56 28.83
N ARG A 61 0.43 -2.48 29.52
CA ARG A 61 0.07 -3.35 30.67
C ARG A 61 -0.79 -4.56 30.32
N LEU A 62 -1.22 -4.69 29.07
CA LEU A 62 -2.16 -5.73 28.62
C LEU A 62 -1.44 -6.76 27.75
N SER A 63 -1.43 -8.01 28.18
CA SER A 63 -0.72 -9.11 27.51
C SER A 63 -1.10 -9.29 26.05
N TYR A 64 -2.38 -9.08 25.67
CA TYR A 64 -2.78 -9.22 24.27
C TYR A 64 -2.18 -8.14 23.36
N LYS A 65 -1.93 -6.92 23.87
CA LYS A 65 -1.25 -5.86 23.11
C LYS A 65 0.25 -6.13 23.02
N GLN A 66 0.85 -6.64 24.10
CA GLN A 66 2.25 -7.07 24.12
C GLN A 66 2.48 -8.19 23.09
N ASN A 67 1.70 -9.28 23.17
CA ASN A 67 1.81 -10.41 22.23
C ASN A 67 1.61 -9.99 20.78
N ARG A 68 0.66 -9.08 20.53
CA ARG A 68 0.40 -8.55 19.19
C ARG A 68 1.61 -7.79 18.67
N LEU A 69 2.11 -6.85 19.45
CA LEU A 69 3.27 -6.07 19.08
C LEU A 69 4.48 -6.97 18.88
N GLU A 70 4.75 -7.87 19.80
CA GLU A 70 5.88 -8.81 19.71
C GLU A 70 5.83 -9.62 18.42
N ARG A 71 4.67 -10.19 18.10
CA ARG A 71 4.44 -10.85 16.81
C ARG A 71 4.69 -9.90 15.62
N ASN A 72 4.23 -8.66 15.70
CA ASN A 72 4.36 -7.71 14.61
C ASN A 72 5.82 -7.28 14.39
N VAL A 73 6.58 -7.07 15.47
CA VAL A 73 8.02 -6.75 15.42
C VAL A 73 8.83 -7.96 14.94
N ASP A 74 8.47 -9.17 15.36
CA ASP A 74 9.05 -10.42 14.85
C ASP A 74 8.90 -10.53 13.33
N ILE A 75 7.68 -10.33 12.80
CA ILE A 75 7.41 -10.33 11.35
C ILE A 75 8.28 -9.27 10.64
N MET A 76 8.34 -8.06 11.19
CA MET A 76 9.13 -6.96 10.62
C MET A 76 10.61 -7.30 10.54
N ILE A 77 11.23 -7.72 11.64
CA ILE A 77 12.66 -8.02 11.67
C ILE A 77 12.96 -9.21 10.77
N ARG A 78 12.13 -10.27 10.80
CA ARG A 78 12.28 -11.41 9.91
C ARG A 78 12.39 -10.98 8.45
N GLN A 79 11.45 -10.16 7.98
CA GLN A 79 11.40 -9.74 6.59
C GLN A 79 12.53 -8.78 6.21
N LEU A 80 12.95 -7.89 7.12
CA LEU A 80 14.13 -7.06 6.89
C LEU A 80 15.40 -7.92 6.78
N VAL A 81 15.55 -8.95 7.62
CA VAL A 81 16.68 -9.88 7.59
C VAL A 81 16.66 -10.74 6.31
N GLU A 82 15.51 -11.29 5.94
CA GLU A 82 15.34 -12.08 4.71
C GLU A 82 15.66 -11.26 3.46
N ASN A 83 15.43 -9.95 3.49
CA ASN A 83 15.69 -9.02 2.39
C ASN A 83 17.03 -8.26 2.54
N ASN A 84 17.92 -8.67 3.44
CA ASN A 84 19.13 -7.91 3.78
C ASN A 84 20.02 -7.58 2.56
N GLN A 85 20.15 -8.49 1.60
CA GLN A 85 20.98 -8.29 0.41
C GLN A 85 20.40 -7.17 -0.47
N ARG A 86 19.10 -7.24 -0.76
CA ARG A 86 18.35 -6.24 -1.54
C ARG A 86 18.35 -4.88 -0.84
N LEU A 87 18.20 -4.87 0.48
CA LEU A 87 18.20 -3.65 1.28
C LEU A 87 19.58 -3.00 1.37
N SER A 88 20.64 -3.78 1.54
CA SER A 88 21.99 -3.23 1.72
C SER A 88 22.43 -2.36 0.54
N GLU A 89 22.22 -2.81 -0.69
CA GLU A 89 22.59 -2.05 -1.89
C GLU A 89 21.82 -0.74 -1.97
N ARG A 90 20.50 -0.80 -1.74
CA ARG A 90 19.65 0.37 -1.89
C ARG A 90 19.82 1.38 -0.77
N ILE A 91 19.94 0.93 0.49
CA ILE A 91 20.13 1.84 1.62
C ILE A 91 21.46 2.59 1.47
N SER A 92 22.55 1.91 1.08
CA SER A 92 23.84 2.60 0.85
C SER A 92 23.74 3.70 -0.21
N VAL A 93 22.94 3.50 -1.26
CA VAL A 93 22.66 4.55 -2.25
C VAL A 93 21.85 5.69 -1.64
N LEU A 94 20.78 5.39 -0.91
CA LEU A 94 19.91 6.41 -0.30
C LEU A 94 20.67 7.24 0.75
N GLU A 95 21.54 6.61 1.54
CA GLU A 95 22.38 7.25 2.54
C GLU A 95 23.36 8.27 1.97
N SER A 96 23.71 8.18 0.69
CA SER A 96 24.61 9.14 0.02
C SER A 96 23.98 10.53 -0.19
N SER A 97 22.65 10.66 -0.07
CA SER A 97 21.91 11.90 -0.30
C SER A 97 21.08 12.31 0.93
N VAL A 98 20.80 13.61 1.07
CA VAL A 98 19.95 14.11 2.17
C VAL A 98 18.51 13.63 1.98
N GLU A 99 18.02 13.65 0.74
CA GLU A 99 16.68 13.26 0.35
C GLU A 99 16.46 11.75 0.56
N GLY A 100 17.44 10.92 0.20
CA GLY A 100 17.38 9.47 0.42
C GLY A 100 17.36 9.09 1.89
N ARG A 101 18.16 9.75 2.74
CA ARG A 101 18.09 9.56 4.21
C ARG A 101 16.75 9.97 4.79
N LYS A 102 16.17 11.08 4.31
CA LYS A 102 14.82 11.50 4.73
C LYS A 102 13.77 10.49 4.31
N LEU A 103 13.84 9.95 3.08
CA LEU A 103 12.93 8.90 2.64
C LEU A 103 13.05 7.65 3.52
N LEU A 104 14.27 7.21 3.81
CA LEU A 104 14.55 6.06 4.66
C LEU A 104 13.91 6.19 6.04
N SER A 105 14.16 7.32 6.71
CA SER A 105 13.61 7.63 8.04
C SER A 105 12.09 7.76 8.00
N ASN A 106 11.55 8.59 7.10
CA ASN A 106 10.12 8.88 7.05
C ASN A 106 9.29 7.65 6.66
N ALA A 107 9.75 6.87 5.68
CA ALA A 107 9.07 5.63 5.30
C ALA A 107 9.15 4.59 6.43
N GLY A 108 10.26 4.58 7.19
CA GLY A 108 10.41 3.74 8.37
C GLY A 108 9.40 4.12 9.46
N GLU A 109 9.28 5.41 9.78
CA GLU A 109 8.29 5.91 10.74
C GLU A 109 6.85 5.57 10.33
N MET A 110 6.51 5.78 9.05
CA MET A 110 5.17 5.44 8.52
C MET A 110 4.88 3.94 8.58
N MET A 111 5.88 3.11 8.29
CA MET A 111 5.77 1.66 8.45
C MET A 111 5.54 1.30 9.92
N LEU A 112 6.30 1.89 10.86
CA LEU A 112 6.13 1.64 12.29
C LEU A 112 4.75 2.04 12.80
N ASP A 113 4.24 3.18 12.37
CA ASP A 113 2.89 3.64 12.72
C ASP A 113 1.81 2.65 12.26
N ASN A 114 2.02 1.98 11.12
CA ASN A 114 1.14 0.93 10.63
C ASN A 114 1.34 -0.42 11.36
N ILE A 115 2.48 -0.69 11.98
CA ILE A 115 2.81 -2.01 12.55
C ILE A 115 2.47 -2.11 14.05
N VAL A 116 2.71 -1.05 14.84
CA VAL A 116 2.69 -1.12 16.32
C VAL A 116 1.39 -1.71 16.90
N ASP A 117 0.23 -1.30 16.38
CA ASP A 117 -1.08 -1.71 16.91
C ASP A 117 -1.89 -2.62 15.96
N GLU A 118 -1.32 -2.99 14.80
CA GLU A 118 -2.04 -3.71 13.75
C GLU A 118 -2.47 -5.12 14.19
N ILE A 119 -3.74 -5.40 13.95
CA ILE A 119 -4.41 -6.61 14.38
C ILE A 119 -4.11 -7.76 13.40
N GLN A 120 -4.08 -7.44 12.11
CA GLN A 120 -3.95 -8.39 11.00
C GLN A 120 -2.46 -8.64 10.65
N PRO A 121 -1.90 -9.83 10.95
CA PRO A 121 -0.50 -10.15 10.67
C PRO A 121 -0.08 -9.93 9.21
N GLU A 122 -0.96 -10.26 8.27
CA GLU A 122 -0.73 -10.11 6.84
C GLU A 122 -0.50 -8.63 6.47
N LYS A 123 -1.15 -7.70 7.16
CA LYS A 123 -0.94 -6.26 6.96
C LYS A 123 0.40 -5.75 7.47
N VAL A 124 0.99 -6.41 8.47
CA VAL A 124 2.37 -6.16 8.87
C VAL A 124 3.29 -6.53 7.71
N THR A 125 3.07 -7.70 7.10
CA THR A 125 3.83 -8.14 5.90
C THR A 125 3.68 -7.14 4.75
N TYR A 126 2.46 -6.69 4.45
CA TYR A 126 2.25 -5.68 3.41
C TYR A 126 2.96 -4.35 3.72
N SER A 127 3.02 -3.95 4.99
CA SER A 127 3.69 -2.70 5.38
C SER A 127 5.21 -2.80 5.21
N VAL A 128 5.80 -3.93 5.57
CA VAL A 128 7.24 -4.17 5.44
C VAL A 128 7.64 -4.35 3.98
N ASN A 129 6.88 -5.12 3.20
CA ASN A 129 7.05 -5.21 1.75
C ASN A 129 6.93 -3.83 1.11
N GLY A 130 5.92 -3.05 1.53
CA GLY A 130 5.72 -1.66 1.14
C GLY A 130 6.96 -0.80 1.35
N TYR A 131 7.52 -0.85 2.56
CA TYR A 131 8.77 -0.16 2.89
C TYR A 131 9.92 -0.59 1.97
N ILE A 132 10.20 -1.89 1.88
CA ILE A 132 11.30 -2.44 1.07
C ILE A 132 11.12 -2.05 -0.42
N ASN A 133 9.92 -2.19 -0.95
CA ASN A 133 9.59 -1.90 -2.35
C ASN A 133 9.65 -0.38 -2.65
N LEU A 134 9.17 0.46 -1.73
CA LEU A 134 9.31 1.92 -1.83
C LEU A 134 10.77 2.35 -1.85
N LEU A 135 11.60 1.80 -0.94
CA LEU A 135 13.02 2.12 -0.94
C LEU A 135 13.66 1.77 -2.28
N ASN A 136 13.30 0.65 -2.89
CA ASN A 136 13.84 0.20 -4.17
C ASN A 136 13.28 0.91 -5.41
N THR A 137 12.25 1.74 -5.26
CA THR A 137 11.68 2.51 -6.36
C THR A 137 12.56 3.72 -6.66
N GLU A 138 12.98 3.88 -7.93
CA GLU A 138 13.94 4.93 -8.33
C GLU A 138 13.48 6.35 -7.98
N ASN A 139 12.19 6.64 -8.17
CA ASN A 139 11.60 7.96 -7.99
C ASN A 139 10.66 8.04 -6.78
N ALA A 140 10.84 7.17 -5.78
CA ALA A 140 10.06 7.27 -4.54
C ALA A 140 10.34 8.60 -3.84
N ASN A 141 9.27 9.23 -3.36
CA ASN A 141 9.33 10.46 -2.60
C ASN A 141 8.41 10.37 -1.37
N PHE A 142 8.51 11.38 -0.51
CA PHE A 142 7.74 11.42 0.74
C PHE A 142 6.23 11.32 0.51
N ASP A 143 5.68 12.07 -0.45
CA ASP A 143 4.23 12.10 -0.69
C ASP A 143 3.70 10.75 -1.21
N MET A 144 4.51 10.06 -2.03
CA MET A 144 4.23 8.70 -2.47
C MET A 144 4.19 7.73 -1.29
N ALA A 145 5.22 7.75 -0.42
CA ALA A 145 5.26 6.90 0.77
C ALA A 145 4.10 7.20 1.72
N LEU A 146 3.81 8.48 1.97
CA LEU A 146 2.71 8.92 2.81
C LEU A 146 1.35 8.46 2.28
N SER A 147 1.12 8.64 0.98
CA SER A 147 -0.12 8.22 0.33
C SER A 147 -0.27 6.69 0.38
N PHE A 148 0.81 5.95 0.13
CA PHE A 148 0.84 4.50 0.22
C PHE A 148 0.47 4.00 1.63
N PHE A 149 1.22 4.43 2.67
CA PHE A 149 1.01 3.92 4.02
C PHE A 149 -0.33 4.33 4.61
N LYS A 150 -0.83 5.55 4.31
CA LYS A 150 -2.18 5.97 4.69
C LYS A 150 -3.25 5.12 4.02
N THR A 151 -3.11 4.86 2.71
CA THR A 151 -4.05 4.01 1.98
C THR A 151 -4.04 2.58 2.55
N LEU A 152 -2.85 2.03 2.82
CA LEU A 152 -2.71 0.71 3.42
C LEU A 152 -3.30 0.64 4.84
N ALA A 153 -3.16 1.69 5.64
CA ALA A 153 -3.77 1.77 6.97
C ALA A 153 -5.30 1.74 6.90
N GLU A 154 -5.89 2.39 5.90
CA GLU A 154 -7.34 2.40 5.70
C GLU A 154 -7.91 1.06 5.22
N LEU A 155 -7.10 0.18 4.64
CA LEU A 155 -7.55 -1.12 4.10
C LEU A 155 -7.48 -2.22 5.16
N ASN A 156 -8.41 -3.17 5.09
CA ASN A 156 -8.32 -4.47 5.76
C ASN A 156 -7.72 -5.51 4.80
N ASP A 157 -7.28 -6.65 5.32
CA ASP A 157 -6.77 -7.74 4.49
C ASP A 157 -7.82 -8.20 3.46
N ILE A 158 -9.10 -8.29 3.86
CA ILE A 158 -10.17 -8.63 2.93
C ILE A 158 -10.31 -7.61 1.79
N ASP A 159 -10.12 -6.32 2.07
CA ASP A 159 -10.14 -5.32 1.00
C ASP A 159 -9.02 -5.62 0.01
N ILE A 160 -7.79 -5.85 0.49
CA ILE A 160 -6.64 -6.16 -0.37
C ILE A 160 -6.90 -7.43 -1.19
N ARG A 161 -7.47 -8.48 -0.59
CA ARG A 161 -7.80 -9.72 -1.29
C ARG A 161 -8.89 -9.53 -2.35
N VAL A 162 -9.91 -8.72 -2.08
CA VAL A 162 -10.93 -8.36 -3.09
C VAL A 162 -10.32 -7.50 -4.19
N LEU A 163 -9.36 -6.62 -3.88
CA LEU A 163 -8.65 -5.82 -4.88
C LEU A 163 -7.87 -6.71 -5.85
N LYS A 164 -7.22 -7.77 -5.36
CA LYS A 164 -6.50 -8.76 -6.18
C LYS A 164 -7.38 -9.46 -7.22
N ASN A 165 -8.70 -9.57 -7.01
CA ASN A 165 -9.62 -10.08 -8.06
C ASN A 165 -9.58 -9.25 -9.36
N TYR A 166 -9.11 -8.00 -9.29
CA TYR A 166 -9.01 -7.08 -10.41
C TYR A 166 -7.57 -6.96 -10.94
N ASP A 167 -6.62 -7.72 -10.39
CA ASP A 167 -5.26 -7.80 -10.92
C ASP A 167 -5.26 -8.65 -12.19
N TRP A 168 -5.06 -7.99 -13.32
CA TRP A 168 -5.04 -8.62 -14.64
C TRP A 168 -3.69 -9.29 -14.94
N LYS A 169 -2.59 -8.87 -14.28
CA LYS A 169 -1.26 -9.46 -14.50
C LYS A 169 -1.07 -10.73 -13.69
N HIS A 170 -1.64 -10.77 -12.50
CA HIS A 170 -1.57 -11.92 -11.60
C HIS A 170 -2.98 -12.38 -11.24
N PRO A 171 -3.71 -13.05 -12.18
CA PRO A 171 -5.06 -13.52 -11.92
C PRO A 171 -5.08 -14.44 -10.71
N VAL A 172 -5.99 -14.18 -9.78
CA VAL A 172 -6.20 -15.05 -8.62
C VAL A 172 -6.92 -16.32 -9.07
N GLU A 173 -6.41 -17.48 -8.65
CA GLU A 173 -7.03 -18.78 -8.96
C GLU A 173 -8.47 -18.88 -8.42
N GLU A 174 -8.68 -18.41 -7.19
CA GLU A 174 -9.98 -18.39 -6.52
C GLU A 174 -10.38 -16.95 -6.14
N PRO A 175 -11.08 -16.22 -7.02
CA PRO A 175 -11.49 -14.85 -6.74
C PRO A 175 -12.55 -14.79 -5.64
N ILE A 176 -12.52 -13.76 -4.79
CA ILE A 176 -13.52 -13.59 -3.73
C ILE A 176 -14.86 -13.13 -4.32
N THR A 177 -15.88 -13.97 -4.23
CA THR A 177 -17.25 -13.72 -4.70
C THR A 177 -18.28 -14.06 -3.63
N PRO A 178 -19.55 -13.64 -3.79
CA PRO A 178 -20.60 -14.03 -2.85
C PRO A 178 -20.90 -15.54 -2.81
N PHE A 179 -20.39 -16.31 -3.77
CA PHE A 179 -20.68 -17.74 -3.90
C PHE A 179 -19.59 -18.64 -3.30
N ASN A 180 -18.38 -18.11 -3.12
CA ASN A 180 -17.22 -18.84 -2.61
C ASN A 180 -16.55 -18.12 -1.44
N SER A 181 -17.27 -17.21 -0.78
CA SER A 181 -16.79 -16.54 0.43
C SER A 181 -17.93 -16.34 1.43
N GLU A 182 -17.56 -15.98 2.65
CA GLU A 182 -18.49 -15.62 3.74
C GLU A 182 -19.14 -14.25 3.55
N TYR A 183 -18.74 -13.49 2.52
CA TYR A 183 -19.19 -12.12 2.29
C TYR A 183 -20.36 -12.07 1.31
N ASP A 184 -21.44 -11.40 1.69
CA ASP A 184 -22.59 -11.21 0.81
C ASP A 184 -22.36 -10.11 -0.26
N ASN A 185 -23.34 -9.96 -1.16
CA ASN A 185 -23.29 -8.96 -2.21
C ASN A 185 -23.18 -7.51 -1.67
N ALA A 186 -23.79 -7.21 -0.53
CA ALA A 186 -23.79 -5.87 0.05
C ALA A 186 -22.42 -5.54 0.67
N GLN A 187 -21.82 -6.49 1.38
CA GLN A 187 -20.48 -6.38 1.94
C GLN A 187 -19.44 -6.21 0.83
N LEU A 188 -19.46 -7.07 -0.20
CA LEU A 188 -18.53 -6.95 -1.33
C LEU A 188 -18.75 -5.66 -2.13
N ARG A 189 -19.98 -5.16 -2.20
CA ARG A 189 -20.26 -3.85 -2.80
C ARG A 189 -19.65 -2.71 -1.98
N PHE A 190 -19.81 -2.73 -0.65
CA PHE A 190 -19.19 -1.73 0.23
C PHE A 190 -17.67 -1.69 0.08
N ILE A 191 -17.02 -2.84 0.00
CA ILE A 191 -15.57 -2.96 -0.23
C ILE A 191 -15.19 -2.31 -1.57
N LYS A 192 -15.92 -2.59 -2.64
CA LYS A 192 -15.67 -1.99 -3.97
C LYS A 192 -15.88 -0.47 -3.96
N GLU A 193 -16.93 0.03 -3.31
CA GLU A 193 -17.18 1.47 -3.16
C GLU A 193 -16.10 2.16 -2.34
N LYS A 194 -15.58 1.51 -1.29
CA LYS A 194 -14.41 1.97 -0.54
C LYS A 194 -13.17 2.06 -1.43
N MET A 195 -12.89 1.05 -2.26
CA MET A 195 -11.76 1.08 -3.19
C MET A 195 -11.90 2.16 -4.25
N VAL A 196 -13.11 2.42 -4.75
CA VAL A 196 -13.37 3.54 -5.66
C VAL A 196 -13.09 4.87 -4.98
N ARG A 197 -13.52 5.06 -3.73
CA ARG A 197 -13.23 6.27 -2.96
C ARG A 197 -11.73 6.48 -2.71
N LEU A 198 -10.99 5.39 -2.51
CA LEU A 198 -9.52 5.41 -2.39
C LEU A 198 -8.80 5.54 -3.74
N GLY A 199 -9.53 5.58 -4.86
CA GLY A 199 -8.97 5.68 -6.20
C GLY A 199 -8.27 4.41 -6.69
N LEU A 200 -8.47 3.26 -6.03
CA LEU A 200 -7.87 1.96 -6.39
C LEU A 200 -8.66 1.22 -7.47
N LEU A 201 -9.98 1.45 -7.51
CA LEU A 201 -10.88 0.97 -8.55
C LEU A 201 -11.58 2.14 -9.24
N ARG A 202 -12.02 1.92 -10.49
CA ARG A 202 -12.91 2.81 -11.24
C ARG A 202 -14.21 2.10 -11.58
N SER A 203 -15.32 2.83 -11.50
CA SER A 203 -16.67 2.36 -11.85
C SER A 203 -16.95 2.62 -13.33
N LYS A 204 -17.35 1.58 -14.07
CA LYS A 204 -17.75 1.72 -15.47
C LYS A 204 -19.03 2.54 -15.59
N ASN A 205 -19.96 2.41 -14.65
CA ASN A 205 -21.18 3.22 -14.67
C ASN A 205 -20.86 4.70 -14.45
N GLN A 206 -19.93 5.04 -13.57
CA GLN A 206 -19.48 6.42 -13.36
C GLN A 206 -18.82 6.98 -14.63
N GLU A 207 -17.92 6.23 -15.27
CA GLU A 207 -17.30 6.67 -16.53
C GLU A 207 -18.32 6.93 -17.65
N LEU A 208 -19.34 6.07 -17.76
CA LEU A 208 -20.41 6.24 -18.73
C LEU A 208 -21.29 7.45 -18.40
N PHE A 209 -21.55 7.68 -17.12
CA PHE A 209 -22.29 8.85 -16.65
C PHE A 209 -21.54 10.14 -17.00
N ASP A 210 -20.24 10.21 -16.71
CA ASP A 210 -19.41 11.38 -16.97
C ASP A 210 -19.35 11.68 -18.48
N LYS A 211 -19.13 10.66 -19.33
CA LYS A 211 -19.17 10.80 -20.80
C LYS A 211 -20.52 11.27 -21.34
N ASN A 212 -21.61 10.79 -20.75
CA ASN A 212 -22.95 11.26 -21.10
C ASN A 212 -23.14 12.72 -20.68
N GLN A 213 -22.67 13.11 -19.50
CA GLN A 213 -22.76 14.48 -18.99
C GLN A 213 -21.95 15.45 -19.86
N GLU A 214 -20.71 15.10 -20.23
CA GLU A 214 -19.91 15.85 -21.20
C GLU A 214 -20.66 16.03 -22.52
N SER A 215 -21.27 14.96 -23.03
CA SER A 215 -22.07 15.02 -24.27
C SER A 215 -23.28 15.95 -24.15
N VAL A 216 -23.92 16.04 -22.97
CA VAL A 216 -25.00 17.00 -22.70
C VAL A 216 -24.47 18.43 -22.72
N VAL A 217 -23.38 18.70 -22.01
CA VAL A 217 -22.76 20.05 -21.97
C VAL A 217 -22.38 20.50 -23.38
N ASP A 218 -21.71 19.63 -24.13
CA ASP A 218 -21.32 19.85 -25.53
C ASP A 218 -22.52 20.19 -26.42
N TYR A 219 -23.62 19.45 -26.24
CA TYR A 219 -24.86 19.68 -26.98
C TYR A 219 -25.49 21.04 -26.62
N LEU A 220 -25.54 21.39 -25.33
CA LEU A 220 -26.11 22.65 -24.86
C LEU A 220 -25.31 23.85 -25.39
N GLU A 221 -23.97 23.78 -25.35
CA GLU A 221 -23.12 24.83 -25.91
C GLU A 221 -23.33 25.02 -27.42
N LYS A 222 -23.35 23.91 -28.17
CA LYS A 222 -23.60 23.94 -29.62
C LYS A 222 -24.99 24.51 -29.90
N SER A 223 -25.99 24.10 -29.14
CA SER A 223 -27.38 24.55 -29.28
C SER A 223 -27.51 26.05 -29.01
N TYR A 224 -26.85 26.55 -27.96
CA TYR A 224 -26.83 27.98 -27.65
C TYR A 224 -26.15 28.79 -28.77
N LYS A 225 -24.98 28.35 -29.25
CA LYS A 225 -24.27 28.98 -30.37
C LYS A 225 -25.09 28.99 -31.66
N ASP A 226 -25.78 27.89 -31.98
CA ASP A 226 -26.64 27.78 -33.17
C ASP A 226 -27.87 28.70 -33.05
N SER A 227 -28.50 28.76 -31.87
CA SER A 227 -29.66 29.62 -31.61
C SER A 227 -29.34 31.12 -31.72
N SER A 228 -28.10 31.51 -31.39
CA SER A 228 -27.61 32.89 -31.50
C SER A 228 -27.05 33.22 -32.89
N SER A 229 -27.05 32.26 -33.83
CA SER A 229 -26.48 32.45 -35.17
C SER A 229 -27.47 33.10 -36.13
N ARG A 230 -26.96 33.80 -37.14
CA ARG A 230 -27.80 34.45 -38.18
C ARG A 230 -28.66 33.47 -38.99
N LYS A 231 -28.29 32.17 -39.03
CA LYS A 231 -29.02 31.10 -39.73
C LYS A 231 -28.87 29.79 -38.95
N PRO A 232 -29.74 29.54 -37.95
CA PRO A 232 -29.71 28.31 -37.15
C PRO A 232 -29.89 27.08 -38.05
N LYS A 233 -29.05 26.07 -37.86
CA LYS A 233 -29.11 24.81 -38.63
C LYS A 233 -29.72 23.65 -37.84
N GLY A 234 -29.97 23.86 -36.54
CA GLY A 234 -30.40 22.82 -35.62
C GLY A 234 -29.22 21.94 -35.20
N VAL A 235 -29.12 21.67 -33.90
CA VAL A 235 -28.09 20.79 -33.35
C VAL A 235 -28.69 19.40 -33.13
N LYS A 236 -27.97 18.36 -33.54
CA LYS A 236 -28.40 16.97 -33.35
C LYS A 236 -28.23 16.56 -31.89
N ILE A 237 -29.26 15.93 -31.33
CA ILE A 237 -29.21 15.35 -29.98
C ILE A 237 -28.17 14.21 -29.99
N PRO A 238 -27.22 14.20 -29.04
CA PRO A 238 -26.22 13.14 -28.95
C PRO A 238 -26.86 11.80 -28.55
N LYS A 239 -26.22 10.71 -28.95
CA LYS A 239 -26.63 9.36 -28.53
C LYS A 239 -25.99 9.03 -27.18
N PHE A 240 -26.80 9.04 -26.12
CA PHE A 240 -26.34 8.68 -24.79
C PHE A 240 -26.16 7.17 -24.64
N LYS A 241 -25.10 6.76 -23.93
CA LYS A 241 -24.88 5.36 -23.57
C LYS A 241 -25.80 4.98 -22.40
N LYS A 242 -26.45 3.82 -22.48
CA LYS A 242 -27.31 3.32 -21.40
C LYS A 242 -26.46 2.89 -20.21
N ILE A 243 -26.81 3.37 -19.01
CA ILE A 243 -26.20 2.95 -17.75
C ILE A 243 -26.86 1.64 -17.31
N ALA A 244 -26.06 0.64 -16.96
CA ALA A 244 -26.54 -0.66 -16.52
C ALA A 244 -27.04 -0.59 -15.06
N SER A 245 -27.97 -1.48 -14.68
CA SER A 245 -28.45 -1.57 -13.30
C SER A 245 -27.39 -2.13 -12.33
N SER A 246 -26.51 -2.99 -12.83
CA SER A 246 -25.33 -3.50 -12.12
C SER A 246 -24.08 -2.76 -12.57
N ASP A 247 -23.20 -2.44 -11.62
CA ASP A 247 -21.92 -1.81 -11.93
C ASP A 247 -20.80 -2.84 -12.11
N SER A 248 -19.81 -2.49 -12.93
CA SER A 248 -18.59 -3.27 -13.13
C SER A 248 -17.40 -2.39 -12.83
N PHE A 249 -16.40 -2.95 -12.17
CA PHE A 249 -15.23 -2.21 -11.70
C PHE A 249 -13.97 -2.65 -12.44
N LYS A 250 -13.00 -1.73 -12.55
CA LYS A 250 -11.68 -1.99 -13.10
C LYS A 250 -10.61 -1.44 -12.18
N MET A 251 -9.44 -2.07 -12.22
CA MET A 251 -8.24 -1.58 -11.53
C MET A 251 -7.79 -0.22 -12.09
N THR A 252 -7.32 0.66 -11.22
CA THR A 252 -6.60 1.89 -11.60
C THR A 252 -5.09 1.70 -11.50
N THR A 253 -4.30 2.59 -12.11
CA THR A 253 -2.84 2.55 -11.99
C THR A 253 -2.40 2.63 -10.52
N LEU A 254 -3.11 3.45 -9.72
CA LEU A 254 -2.86 3.55 -8.28
C LEU A 254 -3.16 2.23 -7.55
N GLY A 255 -4.28 1.57 -7.88
CA GLY A 255 -4.64 0.26 -7.33
C GLY A 255 -3.59 -0.81 -7.66
N TYR A 256 -3.10 -0.80 -8.90
CA TYR A 256 -2.05 -1.71 -9.33
C TYR A 256 -0.71 -1.42 -8.65
N SER A 257 -0.30 -0.15 -8.57
CA SER A 257 0.91 0.25 -7.82
C SER A 257 0.84 -0.13 -6.34
N LEU A 258 -0.32 -0.03 -5.71
CA LEU A 258 -0.50 -0.50 -4.33
C LEU A 258 -0.23 -2.00 -4.23
N LEU A 259 -0.77 -2.82 -5.14
CA LEU A 259 -0.55 -4.27 -5.15
C LEU A 259 0.92 -4.63 -5.39
N GLU A 260 1.60 -3.92 -6.29
CA GLU A 260 3.04 -4.09 -6.54
C GLU A 260 3.89 -3.69 -5.33
N LEU A 261 3.51 -2.64 -4.60
CA LEU A 261 4.25 -2.23 -3.41
C LEU A 261 4.09 -3.20 -2.25
N ILE A 262 2.97 -3.94 -2.13
CA ILE A 262 2.77 -4.90 -1.04
C ILE A 262 3.19 -6.34 -1.39
N SER A 263 3.54 -6.62 -2.65
CA SER A 263 3.94 -7.95 -3.10
C SER A 263 5.37 -8.30 -2.68
N GLU A 264 5.68 -9.60 -2.67
CA GLU A 264 7.05 -10.09 -2.43
C GLU A 264 7.99 -9.78 -3.61
N GLN A 265 7.45 -9.82 -4.83
CA GLN A 265 8.12 -9.47 -6.07
C GLN A 265 7.45 -8.25 -6.68
N CYS A 266 8.19 -7.14 -6.72
CA CYS A 266 7.68 -5.83 -7.11
C CYS A 266 8.31 -5.40 -8.44
N ASP A 267 7.48 -5.04 -9.41
CA ASP A 267 7.90 -4.40 -10.66
C ASP A 267 7.14 -3.08 -10.88
N MET A 268 7.72 -2.00 -10.35
CA MET A 268 7.21 -0.63 -10.55
C MET A 268 7.55 -0.04 -11.92
N ASN A 269 8.28 -0.75 -12.79
CA ASN A 269 8.71 -0.21 -14.09
C ASN A 269 7.62 -0.30 -15.16
N ASN A 270 6.59 -1.12 -14.95
CA ASN A 270 5.49 -1.29 -15.89
C ASN A 270 4.13 -1.30 -15.17
N LEU A 271 3.54 -0.12 -14.98
CA LEU A 271 2.22 0.04 -14.36
C LEU A 271 1.08 0.20 -15.39
N SER A 272 1.35 -0.12 -16.65
CA SER A 272 0.38 0.05 -17.74
C SER A 272 -0.82 -0.86 -17.52
N ILE A 273 -2.03 -0.34 -17.65
CA ILE A 273 -3.26 -1.14 -17.60
C ILE A 273 -3.81 -1.24 -19.02
N PRO A 274 -4.14 -2.43 -19.53
CA PRO A 274 -4.74 -2.59 -20.84
C PRO A 274 -6.03 -1.77 -20.92
N ASP A 275 -6.09 -0.81 -21.83
CA ASP A 275 -7.33 -0.14 -22.16
C ASP A 275 -8.17 -1.06 -23.05
N GLU A 276 -9.45 -1.19 -22.70
CA GLU A 276 -10.42 -2.13 -23.29
C GLU A 276 -10.83 -1.80 -24.73
N GLU A 277 -10.18 -0.87 -25.42
CA GLU A 277 -10.54 -0.50 -26.80
C GLU A 277 -10.08 -1.52 -27.87
N SER A 278 -9.47 -2.65 -27.48
CA SER A 278 -9.00 -3.68 -28.41
C SER A 278 -9.82 -4.98 -28.44
N VAL A 279 -10.95 -5.08 -27.74
CA VAL A 279 -11.76 -6.32 -27.71
C VAL A 279 -13.23 -6.06 -28.05
N ILE A 280 -13.48 -5.39 -29.19
CA ILE A 280 -14.75 -5.54 -29.94
C ILE A 280 -14.46 -5.37 -31.44
N GLU A 281 -13.67 -6.27 -32.03
CA GLU A 281 -13.80 -6.65 -33.44
C GLU A 281 -13.51 -8.16 -33.55
N GLU A 282 -14.58 -8.95 -33.42
CA GLU A 282 -14.87 -10.17 -34.22
C GLU A 282 -16.31 -10.63 -33.97
#